data_AF-A0A1N7Q3K6-F1
#
_entry.id   AF-A0A1N7Q3K6-F1
#
_cell.length_a   1.000
_cell.length_b   1.000
_cell.length_c   1.000
_cell.angle_alpha   90.00
_cell.angle_beta   90.00
_cell.angle_gamma   90.00
#
_symmetry.space_group_name_H-M   'P 1'
#
loop_
_entity.id
_entity.type
_entity.pdbx_description
1 polymer ?
#
loop_
_entity_poly.entity_id
_entity_poly.type
_entity_poly.pdbx_seq_one_letter_code
_entity_poly.pdbx_strand_id
1 'polypeptide(L)'
;MSEVLILIIIVAAVLLFFNREWIRNRFFLKKHTNYTIDDQFNSDKRDREKEIDRLLSKMGKNGINDLSLKDRKRLDELSKK
;
A
#
# COMPACT_ATOMS: atom_id res chain seq x y z
N MET A 1 -33.17 6.92 -41.06
CA MET A 1 -31.75 7.25 -40.79
C MET A 1 -31.57 7.79 -39.36
N SER A 2 -32.35 8.79 -38.93
CA SER A 2 -32.33 9.35 -37.57
C SER A 2 -32.77 8.36 -36.48
N GLU A 3 -33.79 7.55 -36.72
CA GLU A 3 -34.29 6.56 -35.74
C GLU A 3 -33.24 5.50 -35.38
N VAL A 4 -32.46 5.05 -36.37
CA VAL A 4 -31.36 4.11 -36.15
C VAL A 4 -30.25 4.74 -35.30
N LEU A 5 -29.94 6.03 -35.54
CA LEU A 5 -28.97 6.76 -34.73
C LEU A 5 -29.43 6.92 -33.28
N ILE A 6 -30.72 7.21 -33.06
CA ILE A 6 -31.30 7.32 -31.72
C ILE A 6 -31.22 5.97 -30.99
N LEU A 7 -31.54 4.86 -31.67
CA LEU A 7 -31.42 3.52 -31.09
C LEU A 7 -29.98 3.17 -30.71
N ILE A 8 -29.00 3.51 -31.54
CA ILE A 8 -27.58 3.29 -31.23
C ILE A 8 -27.16 4.08 -30.00
N ILE A 9 -27.60 5.34 -29.87
CA ILE A 9 -27.28 6.18 -28.71
C ILE A 9 -27.89 5.60 -27.43
N ILE A 10 -29.14 5.13 -27.49
CA ILE A 10 -29.81 4.52 -26.33
C ILE A 10 -29.09 3.24 -25.91
N VAL A 11 -28.75 2.37 -26.86
CA VAL A 11 -28.01 1.14 -26.57
C VAL A 11 -26.64 1.45 -25.97
N ALA A 12 -25.92 2.42 -26.54
CA ALA A 12 -24.65 2.88 -25.99
C ALA A 12 -24.79 3.45 -24.57
N ALA A 13 -25.83 4.23 -24.30
CA ALA A 13 -26.11 4.79 -22.98
C ALA A 13 -26.42 3.69 -21.93
N VAL A 14 -27.20 2.69 -22.31
CA VAL A 14 -27.50 1.53 -21.45
C VAL A 14 -26.23 0.73 -21.16
N LEU A 15 -25.42 0.43 -22.17
CA LEU A 15 -24.15 -0.27 -21.98
C LEU A 15 -23.17 0.52 -21.11
N LEU A 16 -23.11 1.85 -21.26
CA LEU A 16 -22.30 2.73 -20.41
C LEU A 16 -22.82 2.75 -18.97
N PHE A 17 -24.14 2.73 -18.75
CA PHE A 17 -24.74 2.72 -17.43
C PHE A 17 -24.44 1.42 -16.67
N PHE A 18 -24.63 0.26 -17.30
CA PHE A 18 -24.35 -1.04 -16.68
C PHE A 18 -22.86 -1.27 -16.47
N ASN A 19 -22.01 -0.85 -17.41
CA ASN A 19 -20.56 -0.97 -17.28
C ASN A 19 -19.93 0.22 -16.54
N ARG A 20 -20.72 1.10 -15.91
CA ARG A 20 -20.22 2.32 -15.27
C ARG A 20 -19.14 2.03 -14.21
N GLU A 21 -19.30 0.98 -13.42
CA GLU A 21 -18.32 0.61 -12.39
C GLU A 21 -17.03 0.05 -13.00
N TRP A 22 -17.13 -0.75 -14.06
CA TRP A 22 -15.99 -1.29 -14.78
C TRP A 22 -15.22 -0.21 -15.54
N ILE A 23 -15.92 0.72 -16.18
CA ILE A 23 -15.34 1.91 -16.82
C ILE A 23 -14.68 2.78 -15.77
N ARG A 24 -15.31 3.00 -14.61
CA ARG A 24 -14.71 3.78 -13.52
C ARG A 24 -13.43 3.13 -13.01
N ASN A 25 -13.40 1.82 -12.78
CA ASN A 25 -12.20 1.13 -12.31
C ASN A 25 -11.08 1.03 -13.37
N ARG A 26 -11.42 1.02 -14.66
CA ARG A 26 -10.44 0.92 -15.76
C ARG A 26 -9.88 2.28 -16.17
N PHE A 27 -10.70 3.34 -16.18
CA PHE A 27 -10.27 4.71 -16.54
C PHE A 27 -9.77 5.49 -15.34
N PHE A 28 -10.40 5.36 -14.18
CA PHE A 28 -9.79 5.75 -12.91
C PHE A 28 -9.03 4.53 -12.42
N LEU A 29 -7.86 4.26 -13.02
CA LEU A 29 -6.79 3.61 -12.28
C LEU A 29 -6.81 4.29 -10.92
N LYS A 30 -7.04 3.52 -9.85
CA LYS A 30 -6.82 3.98 -8.47
C LYS A 30 -5.51 4.73 -8.55
N LYS A 31 -5.59 6.06 -8.59
CA LYS A 31 -4.46 6.93 -8.39
C LYS A 31 -4.16 6.55 -6.97
N HIS A 32 -3.22 5.63 -6.78
CA HIS A 32 -2.55 5.47 -5.50
C HIS A 32 -2.09 6.88 -5.23
N THR A 33 -2.91 7.58 -4.45
CA THR A 33 -2.80 8.99 -4.17
C THR A 33 -1.40 9.11 -3.63
N ASN A 34 -0.56 9.79 -4.41
CA ASN A 34 0.80 10.19 -4.10
C ASN A 34 1.19 9.78 -2.67
N TYR A 35 1.84 8.63 -2.50
CA TYR A 35 2.73 8.55 -1.36
C TYR A 35 3.71 9.69 -1.63
N THR A 36 3.53 10.80 -0.93
CA THR A 36 4.53 11.86 -0.95
C THR A 36 5.82 11.17 -0.49
N ILE A 37 6.99 11.56 -1.01
CA ILE A 37 8.27 10.97 -0.55
C ILE A 37 8.32 10.90 1.00
N ASP A 38 7.66 11.87 1.65
CA ASP A 38 7.41 11.93 3.09
C ASP A 38 6.56 10.77 3.65
N ASP A 39 5.48 10.35 3.01
CA ASP A 39 4.68 9.21 3.46
C ASP A 39 5.45 7.90 3.35
N GLN A 40 6.26 7.76 2.30
CA GLN A 40 7.16 6.62 2.16
C GLN A 40 8.22 6.62 3.27
N PHE A 41 8.82 7.78 3.57
CA PHE A 41 9.80 7.93 4.66
C PHE A 41 9.18 7.68 6.03
N ASN A 42 7.94 8.14 6.27
CA ASN A 42 7.21 7.89 7.49
C ASN A 42 6.85 6.42 7.65
N SER A 43 6.46 5.74 6.57
CA SER A 43 6.18 4.31 6.59
C SER A 43 7.44 3.49 6.89
N ASP A 44 8.57 3.81 6.25
CA ASP A 44 9.86 3.16 6.45
C ASP A 44 10.39 3.39 7.87
N LYS A 45 10.29 4.62 8.39
CA LYS A 45 10.61 4.93 9.80
C LYS A 45 9.77 4.06 10.75
N ARG A 46 8.47 4.00 10.52
CA ARG A 46 7.53 3.27 11.38
C ARG A 46 7.75 1.76 11.31
N ASP A 47 8.13 1.22 10.16
CA ASP A 47 8.42 -0.20 10.03
C ASP A 47 9.76 -0.57 10.68
N ARG A 48 10.78 0.31 10.61
CA ARG A 48 12.01 0.17 11.41
C ARG A 48 11.73 0.17 12.90
N GLU A 49 10.91 1.12 13.38
CA GLU A 49 10.53 1.19 14.79
C GLU A 49 9.82 -0.08 15.27
N LYS A 50 8.90 -0.62 14.46
CA LYS A 50 8.25 -1.92 14.77
C LYS A 50 9.24 -3.08 14.77
N GLU A 51 10.21 -3.10 13.86
CA GLU A 51 11.23 -4.16 13.82
C GLU A 51 12.12 -4.09 15.07
N ILE A 52 12.54 -2.90 15.49
CA ILE A 52 13.25 -2.67 16.75
C ILE A 52 12.39 -3.12 17.92
N ASP A 53 11.14 -2.70 18.02
CA ASP A 53 10.24 -3.06 19.12
C ASP A 53 10.02 -4.58 19.22
N ARG A 54 9.92 -5.27 18.07
CA ARG A 54 9.88 -6.74 18.04
C ARG A 54 11.17 -7.38 18.56
N LEU A 55 12.32 -6.82 18.21
CA LEU A 55 13.62 -7.29 18.72
C LEU A 55 13.75 -7.00 20.22
N LEU A 56 13.37 -5.80 20.68
CA LEU A 56 13.33 -5.44 22.10
C LEU A 56 12.36 -6.32 22.89
N SER A 57 11.20 -6.66 22.32
CA SER A 57 10.20 -7.53 22.95
C SER A 57 10.69 -8.98 23.13
N LYS A 58 11.65 -9.43 22.29
CA LYS A 58 12.33 -10.72 22.50
C LYS A 58 13.38 -10.63 23.61
N MET A 59 13.88 -9.44 23.92
CA MET A 59 14.80 -9.23 25.04
C MET A 59 14.01 -9.17 26.34
N GLY A 60 14.18 -10.20 27.16
CA GLY A 60 13.57 -10.26 28.48
C GLY A 60 14.58 -9.85 29.54
N LYS A 61 14.80 -10.74 30.51
CA LYS A 61 15.71 -10.49 31.63
C LYS A 61 17.19 -10.60 31.25
N ASN A 62 17.56 -11.30 30.17
CA ASN A 62 18.97 -11.48 29.79
C ASN A 62 19.43 -10.48 28.70
N GLY A 63 18.57 -9.52 28.31
CA GLY A 63 18.90 -8.44 27.39
C GLY A 63 19.37 -8.95 26.03
N ILE A 64 20.49 -8.43 25.53
CA ILE A 64 21.09 -8.83 24.23
C ILE A 64 21.37 -10.34 24.16
N ASN A 65 21.51 -11.02 25.31
CA ASN A 65 21.76 -12.46 25.31
C ASN A 65 20.57 -13.30 24.85
N ASP A 66 19.35 -12.78 24.99
CA ASP A 66 18.12 -13.42 24.51
C ASP A 66 17.96 -13.32 22.98
N LEU A 67 18.73 -12.45 22.32
CA LEU A 67 18.73 -12.31 20.86
C LEU A 67 19.69 -13.31 20.20
N SER A 68 19.21 -13.92 19.12
CA SER A 68 20.03 -14.71 18.19
C SER A 68 21.13 -13.83 17.57
N LEU A 69 22.26 -14.43 17.18
CA LEU A 69 23.36 -13.73 16.50
C LEU A 69 22.89 -12.91 15.29
N LYS A 70 21.90 -13.42 14.56
CA LYS A 70 21.27 -12.71 13.43
C LYS A 70 20.48 -11.48 13.90
N ASP A 71 19.70 -11.63 14.97
CA ASP A 71 18.87 -10.57 15.53
C ASP A 71 19.73 -9.46 16.17
N ARG A 72 20.86 -9.82 16.79
CA ARG A 72 21.86 -8.85 17.30
C ARG A 72 22.48 -8.03 16.18
N LYS A 73 22.88 -8.68 15.08
CA LYS A 73 23.44 -8.00 13.91
C LYS A 73 22.40 -7.05 13.30
N ARG A 74 21.15 -7.48 13.22
CA ARG A 74 20.04 -6.67 12.70
C ARG A 74 19.73 -5.47 13.59
N LEU A 75 19.78 -5.65 14.91
CA LEU A 75 19.61 -4.55 15.87
C LEU A 75 20.73 -3.51 15.75
N ASP A 76 22.00 -3.93 15.60
CA ASP A 76 23.13 -3.01 15.43
C ASP A 76 23.05 -2.24 14.10
N GLU A 77 22.60 -2.90 13.02
CA GLU A 77 22.32 -2.25 11.73
C GLU A 77 21.18 -1.23 11.81
N LEU A 78 20.10 -1.55 12.55
CA LEU A 78 18.95 -0.67 12.72
C LEU A 78 19.23 0.49 13.70
N SER A 79 20.12 0.30 14.68
CA SER A 79 20.46 1.32 15.69
C SER A 79 21.42 2.40 15.19
N LYS A 80 22.19 2.14 14.13
CA LYS A 80 23.23 3.05 13.61
C LYS A 80 22.72 4.04 12.54
N LYS A 81 21.47 3.92 12.12
CA LYS A 81 20.90 4.63 10.97
C LYS A 81 19.82 5.61 11.40
#